data_AF-A0A958TME1-F1
#
_entry.id   AF-A0A958TME1-F1
#
_cell.length_a   1.000
_cell.length_b   1.000
_cell.length_c   1.000
_cell.angle_alpha   90.00
_cell.angle_beta   90.00
_cell.angle_gamma   90.00
#
_symmetry.space_group_name_H-M   'P 1'
#
loop_
_entity.id
_entity.type
_entity.pdbx_description
1 polymer ?
#
loop_
_entity_poly.entity_id
_entity_poly.type
_entity_poly.pdbx_seq_one_letter_code
_entity_poly.pdbx_strand_id
1 'polypeptide(L)'
;MKTHDLTSQYDSRKSFYGKAKVIKDNGLIKLQSYNTIVASLNLTKKELKLHGYFSPTTARHIREFCYQYFPFHSVPSKQQMENKETLTLKQ
;
A
#
# COMPACT_ATOMS: atom_id res chain seq x y z
N MET A 1 13.09 -4.02 -11.50
CA MET A 1 11.96 -3.07 -11.32
C MET A 1 10.84 -3.32 -12.33
N LYS A 2 9.63 -3.68 -11.86
CA LYS A 2 8.39 -3.73 -12.65
C LYS A 2 7.37 -2.77 -12.03
N THR A 3 6.72 -1.94 -12.83
CA THR A 3 5.71 -0.99 -12.35
C THR A 3 4.41 -1.19 -13.11
N HIS A 4 3.30 -1.23 -12.40
CA HIS A 4 1.96 -1.33 -12.98
C HIS A 4 0.95 -0.50 -12.17
N ASP A 5 -0.15 -0.12 -12.81
CA ASP A 5 -1.21 0.63 -12.13
C ASP A 5 -1.92 -0.26 -11.10
N LEU A 6 -2.20 0.31 -9.93
CA LEU A 6 -3.02 -0.36 -8.92
C LEU A 6 -4.46 -0.41 -9.42
N THR A 7 -4.94 -1.61 -9.72
CA THR A 7 -6.34 -1.84 -10.02
C THR A 7 -7.13 -1.98 -8.72
N SER A 8 -8.33 -1.43 -8.69
CA SER A 8 -9.24 -1.61 -7.57
C SER A 8 -9.91 -2.97 -7.71
N GLN A 9 -9.73 -3.83 -6.72
CA GLN A 9 -10.34 -5.16 -6.65
C GLN A 9 -11.32 -5.26 -5.48
N TYR A 10 -11.06 -4.51 -4.39
CA TYR A 10 -11.86 -4.50 -3.17
C TYR A 10 -12.53 -3.13 -2.90
N ASP A 11 -12.17 -2.08 -3.64
CA ASP A 11 -12.87 -0.79 -3.63
C ASP A 11 -14.05 -0.76 -4.60
N SER A 12 -15.12 -0.02 -4.27
CA SER A 12 -16.32 0.11 -5.13
C SER A 12 -16.04 0.79 -6.48
N ARG A 13 -14.90 1.46 -6.63
CA ARG A 13 -14.47 2.07 -7.89
C ARG A 13 -13.80 1.03 -8.77
N LYS A 14 -14.10 1.01 -10.07
CA LYS A 14 -13.48 0.07 -11.01
C LYS A 14 -11.97 0.27 -11.21
N SER A 15 -11.46 1.48 -10.94
CA SER A 15 -10.05 1.83 -11.11
C SER A 15 -9.72 3.14 -10.41
N PHE A 16 -8.46 3.32 -10.03
CA PHE A 16 -7.94 4.60 -9.54
C PHE A 16 -7.45 5.53 -10.66
N TYR A 17 -7.78 5.24 -11.92
CA TYR A 17 -7.44 6.07 -13.09
C TYR A 17 -5.95 6.45 -13.17
N GLY A 18 -5.04 5.50 -12.89
CA GLY A 18 -3.59 5.72 -12.93
C GLY A 18 -3.02 6.59 -11.79
N LYS A 19 -3.84 6.94 -10.78
CA LYS A 19 -3.41 7.75 -9.62
C LYS A 19 -2.62 6.96 -8.58
N ALA A 20 -2.58 5.63 -8.71
CA ALA A 20 -1.83 4.75 -7.82
C ALA A 20 -1.10 3.71 -8.65
N LYS A 21 0.19 3.51 -8.34
CA LYS A 21 1.08 2.58 -9.03
C LYS A 21 1.79 1.69 -8.03
N VAL A 22 1.92 0.42 -8.38
CA VAL A 22 2.68 -0.55 -7.62
C VAL A 22 4.01 -0.76 -8.31
N ILE A 23 5.10 -0.55 -7.57
CA ILE A 23 6.46 -0.72 -8.03
C ILE A 23 7.04 -1.93 -7.32
N LYS A 24 7.28 -3.01 -8.05
CA LYS A 24 7.92 -4.24 -7.56
C LYS A 24 9.40 -4.23 -7.91
N ASP A 25 10.23 -4.34 -6.89
CA ASP A 25 11.68 -4.37 -7.04
C ASP A 25 12.32 -5.35 -6.05
N ASN A 26 12.87 -6.44 -6.58
CA ASN A 26 13.71 -7.42 -5.89
C ASN A 26 13.29 -7.77 -4.43
N GLY A 27 12.04 -8.19 -4.24
CA GLY A 27 11.50 -8.54 -2.91
C GLY A 27 10.86 -7.38 -2.15
N LEU A 28 10.85 -6.18 -2.71
CA LEU A 28 10.19 -4.99 -2.19
C LEU A 28 9.05 -4.58 -3.11
N ILE A 29 7.89 -4.29 -2.54
CA ILE A 29 6.73 -3.78 -3.27
C ILE A 29 6.37 -2.41 -2.70
N LYS A 30 6.55 -1.34 -3.49
CA LYS A 30 6.19 0.02 -3.09
C LYS A 30 4.88 0.44 -3.72
N LEU A 31 4.07 1.16 -2.96
CA LEU A 31 2.89 1.85 -3.44
C LEU A 31 3.20 3.33 -3.62
N GLN A 32 3.11 3.80 -4.86
CA GLN A 32 3.16 5.20 -5.20
C GLN A 32 1.73 5.72 -5.39
N SER A 33 1.35 6.76 -4.65
CA SER A 33 0.10 7.49 -4.87
C SER A 33 0.45 8.87 -5.43
N TYR A 34 -0.10 9.21 -6.59
CA TYR A 34 0.33 10.35 -7.38
C TYR A 34 1.85 10.27 -7.62
N ASN A 35 2.63 11.20 -7.06
CA ASN A 35 4.09 11.20 -7.19
C ASN A 35 4.83 10.74 -5.92
N THR A 36 4.11 10.38 -4.85
CA THR A 36 4.72 10.11 -3.53
C THR A 36 4.60 8.63 -3.16
N ILE A 37 5.66 8.07 -2.57
CA ILE A 37 5.61 6.73 -1.98
C ILE A 37 4.88 6.79 -0.64
N VAL A 38 3.79 6.05 -0.54
CA VAL A 38 2.88 6.09 0.62
C VAL A 38 2.93 4.80 1.44
N ALA A 39 3.32 3.68 0.83
CA ALA A 39 3.57 2.42 1.53
C ALA A 39 4.69 1.62 0.85
N SER A 40 5.40 0.82 1.62
CA SER A 40 6.45 -0.08 1.15
C SER A 40 6.33 -1.42 1.88
N LEU A 41 6.09 -2.50 1.15
CA LEU A 41 6.04 -3.86 1.65
C LEU A 41 7.36 -4.57 1.35
N ASN A 42 8.01 -5.10 2.38
CA ASN A 42 9.16 -5.97 2.27
C ASN A 42 8.69 -7.43 2.33
N LEU A 43 8.82 -8.18 1.25
CA LEU A 43 8.42 -9.59 1.19
C LEU A 43 9.36 -10.51 1.97
N THR A 44 10.66 -10.17 2.04
CA THR A 44 11.67 -10.95 2.77
C THR A 44 11.40 -10.93 4.27
N LYS A 45 11.10 -9.75 4.81
CA LYS A 45 10.80 -9.57 6.23
C LYS A 45 9.30 -9.66 6.55
N LYS A 46 8.45 -9.70 5.52
CA LYS A 46 6.99 -9.57 5.59
C LYS A 46 6.57 -8.37 6.46
N GLU A 47 7.18 -7.23 6.19
CA GLU A 47 6.94 -5.96 6.91
C GLU A 47 6.35 -4.92 5.96
N LEU A 48 5.22 -4.33 6.36
CA LEU A 48 4.59 -3.21 5.68
C LEU A 48 4.95 -1.90 6.38
N LYS A 49 5.71 -1.04 5.70
CA LYS A 49 6.06 0.30 6.16
C LYS A 49 5.10 1.33 5.56
N LEU A 50 4.36 2.04 6.41
CA LEU A 50 3.53 3.15 5.99
C LEU A 50 4.35 4.44 6.04
N HIS A 51 4.37 5.20 4.95
CA HIS A 51 5.09 6.47 4.87
C HIS A 51 4.21 7.68 5.20
N GLY A 52 2.91 7.47 5.36
CA GLY A 52 1.91 8.51 5.57
C GLY A 52 0.80 8.42 4.53
N TYR A 53 -0.42 8.82 4.89
CA TYR A 53 -1.46 9.12 3.91
C TYR A 53 -1.80 10.61 3.98
N PHE A 54 -1.94 11.24 2.81
CA PHE A 54 -2.11 12.69 2.69
C PHE A 54 -3.56 13.10 2.42
N SER A 55 -4.43 12.14 2.12
CA SER A 55 -5.81 12.38 1.72
C SER A 55 -6.67 11.12 1.83
N PRO A 56 -8.00 11.23 1.96
CA PRO A 56 -8.92 10.09 1.98
C PRO A 56 -8.79 9.19 0.74
N THR A 57 -8.39 9.75 -0.41
CA THR A 57 -8.07 8.99 -1.63
C THR A 57 -6.82 8.12 -1.45
N THR A 58 -5.75 8.65 -0.87
CA THR A 58 -4.54 7.88 -0.53
C THR A 58 -4.83 6.76 0.45
N ALA A 59 -5.73 7.00 1.41
CA ALA A 59 -6.11 5.98 2.36
C ALA A 59 -6.75 4.77 1.65
N ARG A 60 -7.65 4.99 0.69
CA ARG A 60 -8.22 3.92 -0.13
C ARG A 60 -7.16 3.15 -0.92
N HIS A 61 -6.20 3.86 -1.53
CA HIS A 61 -5.10 3.21 -2.26
C HIS A 61 -4.28 2.28 -1.37
N ILE A 62 -3.93 2.72 -0.15
CA ILE A 62 -3.17 1.90 0.80
C ILE A 62 -3.98 0.69 1.25
N ARG A 63 -5.28 0.85 1.55
CA ARG A 63 -6.13 -0.28 1.94
C ARG A 63 -6.21 -1.34 0.85
N GLU A 64 -6.48 -0.91 -0.37
CA GLU A 64 -6.54 -1.77 -1.55
C GLU A 64 -5.20 -2.50 -1.79
N PHE A 65 -4.10 -1.77 -1.64
CA PHE A 65 -2.76 -2.36 -1.71
C PHE A 65 -2.52 -3.41 -0.62
N CYS A 66 -2.90 -3.13 0.63
CA CYS A 66 -2.78 -4.10 1.72
C CYS A 66 -3.62 -5.36 1.47
N TYR A 67 -4.86 -5.22 0.99
CA TYR A 67 -5.71 -6.36 0.66
C TYR A 67 -5.08 -7.26 -0.41
N GLN A 68 -4.50 -6.68 -1.45
CA GLN A 68 -3.95 -7.45 -2.57
C GLN A 68 -2.57 -8.05 -2.29
N TYR A 69 -1.70 -7.33 -1.56
CA TYR A 69 -0.29 -7.69 -1.42
C TYR A 69 0.11 -8.13 -0.02
N PHE A 70 -0.70 -7.83 0.98
CA PHE A 70 -0.43 -8.16 2.38
C PHE A 70 -1.65 -8.80 3.08
N PRO A 71 -2.23 -9.88 2.52
CA PRO A 71 -3.47 -10.48 3.02
C PRO A 71 -3.34 -11.10 4.42
N PHE A 72 -2.12 -11.34 4.89
CA PHE A 72 -1.84 -11.96 6.19
C PHE A 72 -1.93 -10.99 7.37
N HIS A 73 -2.21 -9.72 7.14
CA HIS A 73 -2.30 -8.70 8.18
C HIS A 73 -3.57 -7.86 8.03
N SER A 74 -4.10 -7.40 9.16
CA SER A 74 -5.24 -6.49 9.19
C SER A 74 -4.93 -5.20 8.43
N VAL A 75 -5.92 -4.69 7.71
CA VAL A 75 -5.80 -3.41 7.01
C VAL A 75 -5.45 -2.31 8.01
N PRO A 76 -4.44 -1.47 7.71
CA PRO A 76 -4.04 -0.41 8.63
C PRO A 76 -5.19 0.56 8.89
N SER A 77 -5.36 0.91 10.17
CA SER A 77 -6.29 1.94 10.59
C SER A 77 -5.80 3.33 10.17
N LYS A 78 -6.71 4.31 10.14
CA LYS A 78 -6.39 5.70 9.77
C LYS A 78 -5.22 6.23 10.61
N GLN A 79 -5.28 6.04 11.93
CA GLN A 79 -4.22 6.46 12.86
C GLN A 79 -2.86 5.83 12.53
N GLN A 80 -2.80 4.52 12.25
CA GLN A 80 -1.54 3.85 11.90
C GLN A 80 -0.92 4.41 10.62
N MET A 81 -1.78 4.82 9.69
CA MET A 81 -1.35 5.45 8.45
C MET A 81 -0.88 6.90 8.66
N GLU A 82 -1.39 7.64 9.65
CA GLU A 82 -0.89 8.99 10.03
C GLU A 82 0.43 8.90 10.77
N ASN A 83 0.55 7.95 11.70
CA ASN A 83 1.72 7.73 12.54
C ASN A 83 2.92 7.16 11.77
N LYS A 84 2.76 6.82 10.48
CA LYS A 84 3.80 6.20 9.64
C LYS A 84 4.34 4.92 10.26
N GLU A 85 3.44 4.14 10.86
CA GLU A 85 3.82 2.93 11.59
C GLU A 85 4.34 1.85 10.64
N THR A 86 5.25 1.04 11.16
CA THR A 86 5.72 -0.17 10.49
C THR A 86 4.97 -1.35 11.09
N LEU A 87 4.23 -2.06 10.23
CA LEU A 87 3.42 -3.21 10.56
C LEU A 87 4.19 -4.47 10.20
N THR A 88 4.45 -5.30 11.20
CA THR A 88 5.20 -6.55 11.06
C THR A 88 4.31 -7.69 11.48
N LEU A 89 4.39 -8.83 10.79
CA LEU A 89 3.83 -10.07 11.33
C LEU A 89 4.59 -10.41 12.62
N LYS A 90 3.93 -10.24 13.78
CA LYS A 90 4.44 -10.76 15.05
C LYS A 90 4.43 -12.28 14.94
N GLN A 91 5.60 -12.89 15.10
CA GLN A 91 5.77 -14.35 15.19
C GLN A 91 4.98 -14.92 16.35
#